data_AF-A0A2V9ZAD8-F1
#
_entry.id   AF-A0A2V9ZAD8-F1
#
_cell.length_a   1.000
_cell.length_b   1.000
_cell.length_c   1.000
_cell.angle_alpha   90.00
_cell.angle_beta   90.00
_cell.angle_gamma   90.00
#
_symmetry.space_group_name_H-M   'P 1'
#
loop_
_entity.id
_entity.type
_entity.pdbx_description
1 polymer ?
#
loop_
_entity_poly.entity_id
_entity_poly.type
_entity_poly.pdbx_seq_one_letter_code
_entity_poly.pdbx_strand_id
1 'polypeptide(L)'
;MQAAVQPAKEKSPFIDNHELHEAITRRAHELWELRGRVDGHAEEDWAQAEADVLRTWPAERAKGPAFIVVKVGEFTYTGEYDPRQSSYYRPGDLGRGIRIPVRFEDDRMYVKLHDGRELETLIVRRALG
;
A
#
# COMPACT_ATOMS: atom_id res chain seq x y z
N MET A 1 37.60 -6.85 -4.13
CA MET A 1 36.68 -7.34 -5.17
C MET A 1 35.38 -7.73 -4.49
N GLN A 2 34.24 -7.14 -4.90
CA GLN A 2 32.82 -7.57 -4.82
C GLN A 2 32.26 -8.16 -3.49
N ALA A 3 31.01 -7.98 -3.07
CA ALA A 3 29.84 -7.20 -3.49
C ALA A 3 28.70 -7.46 -2.48
N ALA A 4 27.59 -6.74 -2.68
CA ALA A 4 26.22 -6.98 -2.18
C ALA A 4 25.84 -6.35 -0.83
N VAL A 5 25.64 -5.03 -0.87
CA VAL A 5 24.51 -4.43 -0.16
C VAL A 5 23.23 -4.94 -0.83
N GLN A 6 22.43 -5.70 -0.09
CA GLN A 6 21.03 -5.95 -0.46
C GLN A 6 20.21 -5.05 0.45
N PRO A 7 19.61 -3.94 -0.03
CA PRO A 7 18.57 -3.31 0.76
C PRO A 7 17.39 -4.28 0.81
N ALA A 8 16.88 -4.49 2.02
CA ALA A 8 15.75 -5.35 2.29
C ALA A 8 14.59 -4.99 1.33
N LYS A 9 13.98 -6.03 0.75
CA LYS A 9 12.64 -5.92 0.16
C LYS A 9 11.66 -5.55 1.29
N GLU A 10 11.56 -4.28 1.60
CA GLU A 10 10.47 -3.78 2.42
C GLU A 10 9.22 -3.87 1.55
N LYS A 11 8.35 -4.83 1.90
CA LYS A 11 7.07 -5.05 1.22
C LYS A 11 6.32 -3.71 1.26
N SER A 12 5.87 -3.21 0.11
CA SER A 12 5.08 -1.96 0.03
C SER A 12 4.02 -1.95 1.14
N PRO A 13 4.06 -0.97 2.08
CA PRO A 13 3.15 -0.94 3.23
C PRO A 13 1.69 -0.69 2.85
N PHE A 14 1.40 -0.45 1.57
CA PHE A 14 0.08 -0.11 1.04
C PHE A 14 -0.68 -1.27 0.42
N ILE A 15 -0.08 -2.46 0.32
CA ILE A 15 -0.88 -3.67 0.43
C ILE A 15 -0.92 -3.96 1.91
N ASP A 16 -2.03 -3.65 2.57
CA ASP A 16 -2.29 -4.03 3.96
C ASP A 16 -2.33 -5.57 4.04
N ASN A 17 -1.13 -6.17 4.03
CA ASN A 17 -0.90 -7.59 4.20
C ASN A 17 -1.43 -8.03 5.58
N HIS A 18 -1.55 -7.10 6.53
CA HIS A 18 -2.18 -7.33 7.82
C HIS A 18 -3.70 -7.50 7.70
N GLU A 19 -4.43 -6.55 7.11
CA GLU A 19 -5.90 -6.68 6.95
C GLU A 19 -6.27 -7.93 6.14
N LEU A 20 -5.51 -8.23 5.07
CA LEU A 20 -5.74 -9.43 4.28
C LEU A 20 -5.49 -10.69 5.11
N HIS A 21 -4.38 -10.72 5.86
CA HIS A 21 -4.06 -11.85 6.72
C HIS A 21 -5.06 -12.04 7.86
N GLU A 22 -5.54 -10.96 8.48
CA GLU A 22 -6.61 -11.00 9.49
C GLU A 22 -7.92 -11.51 8.91
N ALA A 23 -8.28 -11.09 7.69
CA ALA A 23 -9.48 -11.57 7.01
C ALA A 23 -9.38 -13.08 6.69
N ILE A 24 -8.22 -13.54 6.22
CA ILE A 24 -7.96 -14.98 5.97
C ILE A 24 -8.01 -15.75 7.30
N THR A 25 -7.38 -15.24 8.35
CA THR A 25 -7.36 -15.87 9.68
C THR A 25 -8.78 -16.02 10.23
N ARG A 26 -9.59 -14.96 10.18
CA ARG A 26 -10.99 -15.00 10.60
C ARG A 26 -11.77 -16.05 9.80
N ARG A 27 -11.57 -16.07 8.48
CA ARG A 27 -12.29 -17.01 7.61
C ARG A 27 -11.87 -18.47 7.84
N ALA A 28 -10.59 -18.74 8.12
CA ALA A 28 -10.11 -20.07 8.46
C ALA A 28 -10.70 -20.55 9.79
N HIS A 29 -10.80 -19.67 10.79
CA HIS A 29 -11.45 -19.98 12.06
C HIS A 29 -12.94 -20.31 11.88
N GLU A 30 -13.66 -19.54 11.06
CA GLU A 30 -15.07 -19.84 10.73
C GLU A 30 -15.24 -21.22 10.09
N LEU A 31 -14.33 -21.62 9.19
CA LEU A 31 -14.34 -22.95 8.56
C LEU A 31 -14.10 -24.06 9.59
N TRP A 32 -13.13 -23.87 10.48
CA TRP A 32 -12.87 -24.80 11.58
C TRP A 32 -14.10 -24.95 12.51
N GLU A 33 -14.76 -23.85 12.84
CA GLU A 33 -15.99 -23.89 13.65
C GLU A 33 -17.16 -24.58 12.93
N LEU A 34 -17.39 -24.29 11.65
CA LEU A 34 -18.44 -24.92 10.85
C LEU A 34 -18.24 -26.43 10.72
N ARG A 35 -16.98 -26.89 10.70
CA ARG A 35 -16.61 -28.31 10.66
C ARG A 35 -16.71 -29.01 12.01
N GLY A 36 -17.04 -28.29 13.08
CA GLY A 36 -17.19 -28.85 14.42
C GLY A 36 -15.91 -28.86 15.25
N ARG A 37 -14.96 -27.96 14.96
CA ARG A 37 -13.72 -27.76 15.74
C ARG A 37 -12.79 -28.97 15.74
N VAL A 38 -12.78 -29.71 14.64
CA VAL A 38 -11.92 -30.88 14.45
C VAL A 38 -10.52 -30.41 14.10
N ASP A 39 -9.53 -30.81 14.90
CA ASP A 39 -8.12 -30.53 14.65
C ASP A 39 -7.57 -31.35 13.48
N GLY A 40 -6.39 -30.98 12.95
CA GLY A 40 -5.74 -31.67 11.82
C GLY A 40 -6.10 -31.14 10.42
N HIS A 41 -6.90 -30.08 10.32
CA HIS A 41 -7.34 -29.49 9.05
C HIS A 41 -6.90 -28.03 8.84
N ALA A 42 -6.04 -27.50 9.71
CA ALA A 42 -5.65 -26.09 9.70
C ALA A 42 -5.12 -25.61 8.33
N GLU A 43 -4.35 -26.44 7.62
CA GLU A 43 -3.81 -26.10 6.29
C GLU A 43 -4.91 -26.04 5.22
N GLU A 44 -5.90 -26.95 5.28
CA GLU A 44 -7.04 -26.97 4.37
C GLU A 44 -7.99 -25.80 4.63
N ASP A 45 -8.26 -25.52 5.91
CA ASP A 45 -9.11 -24.41 6.33
C ASP A 45 -8.47 -23.07 5.95
N TRP A 46 -7.14 -22.94 6.08
CA TRP A 46 -6.40 -21.78 5.60
C TRP A 46 -6.47 -21.62 4.09
N ALA A 47 -6.18 -22.68 3.32
CA ALA A 47 -6.19 -22.61 1.86
C ALA A 47 -7.59 -22.27 1.31
N GLN A 48 -8.64 -22.82 1.92
CA GLN A 48 -10.02 -22.53 1.55
C GLN A 48 -10.42 -21.11 1.95
N ALA A 49 -9.97 -20.63 3.10
CA ALA A 49 -10.17 -19.25 3.54
C ALA A 49 -9.48 -18.24 2.62
N GLU A 50 -8.23 -18.50 2.24
CA GLU A 50 -7.47 -17.67 1.30
C GLU A 50 -8.22 -17.55 -0.04
N ALA A 51 -8.67 -18.66 -0.61
CA ALA A 51 -9.44 -18.65 -1.86
C ALA A 51 -10.77 -17.89 -1.75
N ASP A 52 -11.49 -18.03 -0.62
CA ASP A 52 -12.79 -17.38 -0.44
C ASP A 52 -12.65 -15.87 -0.14
N VAL A 53 -11.66 -15.49 0.65
CA VAL A 53 -11.30 -14.10 0.90
C VAL A 53 -10.83 -13.45 -0.38
N LEU A 54 -9.89 -14.04 -1.13
CA LEU A 54 -9.40 -13.45 -2.39
C LEU A 54 -10.48 -13.33 -3.47
N ARG A 55 -11.47 -14.24 -3.50
CA ARG A 55 -12.60 -14.17 -4.44
C ARG A 55 -13.55 -13.01 -4.14
N THR A 56 -13.68 -12.63 -2.87
CA THR A 56 -14.63 -11.61 -2.39
C THR A 56 -13.96 -10.29 -2.01
N TRP A 57 -12.63 -10.28 -1.87
CA TRP A 57 -11.83 -9.08 -1.71
C TRP A 57 -12.05 -8.22 -2.96
N PRO A 58 -12.76 -7.08 -2.86
CA PRO A 58 -13.21 -6.33 -4.03
C PRO A 58 -12.04 -5.99 -4.94
N ALA A 59 -12.21 -6.00 -6.26
CA ALA A 59 -11.18 -5.55 -7.20
C ALA A 59 -10.79 -4.05 -6.99
N GLU A 60 -11.63 -3.25 -6.32
CA GLU A 60 -11.26 -1.89 -5.84
C GLU A 60 -10.19 -1.93 -4.72
N ARG A 61 -10.18 -3.04 -3.94
CA ARG A 61 -9.12 -3.70 -3.12
C ARG A 61 -7.75 -3.90 -3.80
N ALA A 62 -7.80 -4.02 -5.13
CA ALA A 62 -6.69 -4.38 -6.01
C ALA A 62 -6.17 -3.21 -6.87
N LYS A 63 -6.71 -1.99 -6.71
CA LYS A 63 -5.95 -0.79 -7.09
C LYS A 63 -4.72 -0.80 -6.18
N GLY A 64 -3.60 -1.25 -6.73
CA GLY A 64 -2.32 -1.19 -6.04
C GLY A 64 -2.01 0.25 -5.61
N PRO A 65 -0.90 0.44 -4.90
CA PRO A 65 -0.45 1.78 -4.56
C PRO A 65 -0.52 2.73 -5.76
N ALA A 66 -1.00 3.95 -5.52
CA ALA A 66 -0.93 5.03 -6.48
C ALA A 66 0.38 5.78 -6.30
N PHE A 67 0.81 6.50 -7.35
CA PHE A 67 2.06 7.24 -7.33
C PHE A 67 1.83 8.71 -7.64
N ILE A 68 2.53 9.57 -6.91
CA ILE A 68 2.67 10.99 -7.22
C ILE A 68 4.14 11.28 -7.55
N VAL A 69 4.36 12.09 -8.59
CA VAL A 69 5.71 12.51 -8.99
C VAL A 69 5.86 13.99 -8.72
N VAL A 70 6.88 14.35 -7.94
CA VAL A 70 7.11 15.71 -7.47
C VAL A 70 8.54 16.12 -7.81
N LYS A 71 8.71 17.23 -8.54
CA LYS A 71 10.01 17.81 -8.86
C LYS A 71 10.37 18.89 -7.83
N VAL A 72 11.52 18.74 -7.18
CA VAL A 72 12.07 19.69 -6.20
C VAL A 72 13.52 19.99 -6.59
N GLY A 73 13.76 21.19 -7.13
CA GLY A 73 15.05 21.55 -7.70
C GLY A 73 15.40 20.63 -8.87
N GLU A 74 16.57 19.98 -8.79
CA GLU A 74 17.09 19.04 -9.79
C GLU A 74 16.65 17.59 -9.54
N PHE A 75 15.89 17.34 -8.47
CA PHE A 75 15.46 15.99 -8.09
C PHE A 75 13.99 15.77 -8.40
N THR A 76 13.70 14.58 -8.89
CA THR A 76 12.35 14.03 -9.04
C THR A 76 12.15 12.95 -7.99
N TYR A 77 11.11 13.11 -7.17
CA TYR A 77 10.68 12.16 -6.16
C TYR A 77 9.43 11.45 -6.65
N THR A 78 9.36 10.13 -6.45
CA THR A 78 8.16 9.33 -6.63
C THR A 78 7.67 8.91 -5.25
N GLY A 79 6.52 9.43 -4.86
CA GLY A 79 5.81 9.06 -3.65
C GLY A 79 4.77 8.00 -3.95
N GLU A 80 4.80 6.90 -3.20
CA GLU A 80 3.77 5.86 -3.16
C GLU A 80 2.72 6.23 -2.10
N TYR A 81 1.43 6.05 -2.40
CA TYR A 81 0.35 6.31 -1.43
C TYR A 81 -0.85 5.39 -1.66
N ASP A 82 -1.64 5.16 -0.61
CA ASP A 82 -2.93 4.45 -0.72
C ASP A 82 -4.06 5.44 -1.07
N PRO A 83 -4.67 5.34 -2.26
CA PRO A 83 -5.80 6.18 -2.65
C PRO A 83 -7.06 5.95 -1.79
N ARG A 84 -7.15 4.86 -1.01
CA ARG A 84 -8.27 4.59 -0.09
C ARG A 84 -8.19 5.42 1.18
N GLN A 85 -6.99 5.52 1.76
CA GLN A 85 -6.73 6.37 2.91
C GLN A 85 -6.72 7.85 2.50
N SER A 86 -6.40 8.12 1.23
CA SER A 86 -6.35 9.46 0.65
C SER A 86 -7.55 9.74 -0.26
N SER A 87 -8.78 9.47 0.21
CA SER A 87 -10.02 9.64 -0.59
C SER A 87 -10.24 11.06 -1.13
N TYR A 88 -9.53 12.02 -0.56
CA TYR A 88 -9.52 13.44 -0.91
C TYR A 88 -8.55 13.83 -2.02
N TYR A 89 -7.77 12.89 -2.53
CA TYR A 89 -6.84 13.11 -3.62
C TYR A 89 -6.90 11.97 -4.63
N ARG A 90 -7.15 12.30 -5.90
CA ARG A 90 -7.08 11.37 -7.02
C ARG A 90 -5.92 11.73 -7.94
N PRO A 91 -5.26 10.72 -8.55
CA PRO A 91 -4.27 10.99 -9.60
C PRO A 91 -4.86 11.91 -10.67
N GLY A 92 -4.19 13.05 -10.91
CA GLY A 92 -4.65 14.07 -11.86
C GLY A 92 -5.35 15.28 -11.25
N ASP A 93 -5.73 15.26 -9.97
CA ASP A 93 -6.28 16.45 -9.29
C ASP A 93 -5.27 17.61 -9.21
N LEU A 94 -3.97 17.28 -9.24
CA LEU A 94 -2.91 18.26 -9.39
C LEU A 94 -2.62 18.47 -10.88
N GLY A 95 -2.88 19.68 -11.37
CA GLY A 95 -2.54 20.08 -12.73
C GLY A 95 -1.02 20.03 -12.99
N ARG A 96 -0.62 19.77 -14.24
CA ARG A 96 0.81 19.82 -14.61
C ARG A 96 1.37 21.24 -14.42
N GLY A 97 2.53 21.35 -13.78
CA GLY A 97 3.25 22.61 -13.60
C GLY A 97 2.80 23.45 -12.41
N ILE A 98 1.85 22.97 -11.59
CA ILE A 98 1.51 23.66 -10.35
C ILE A 98 2.68 23.63 -9.37
N ARG A 99 2.87 24.73 -8.63
CA ARG A 99 3.80 24.78 -7.49
C ARG A 99 3.03 24.44 -6.23
N ILE A 100 3.39 23.34 -5.59
CA ILE A 100 2.79 22.86 -4.35
C ILE A 100 3.86 22.87 -3.25
N PRO A 101 3.51 23.25 -2.01
CA PRO A 101 4.39 23.06 -0.87
C PRO A 101 4.60 21.58 -0.61
N VAL A 102 5.85 21.20 -0.36
CA VAL A 102 6.23 19.82 -0.08
C VAL A 102 7.14 19.82 1.14
N ARG A 103 6.90 18.85 2.02
CA ARG A 103 7.71 18.64 3.22
C ARG A 103 8.23 17.19 3.19
N PHE A 104 9.46 17.01 3.65
CA PHE A 104 10.11 15.71 3.70
C PHE A 104 10.43 15.36 5.15
N GLU A 105 10.13 14.13 5.55
CA GLU A 105 10.52 13.57 6.85
C GLU A 105 10.97 12.13 6.64
N ASP A 106 12.25 11.84 6.85
CA ASP A 106 12.86 10.53 6.64
C ASP A 106 12.54 9.94 5.24
N ASP A 107 11.87 8.80 5.18
CA ASP A 107 11.37 8.14 3.97
C ASP A 107 10.04 8.72 3.44
N ARG A 108 9.46 9.75 4.07
CA ARG A 108 8.13 10.28 3.72
C ARG A 108 8.19 11.64 3.03
N MET A 109 7.24 11.82 2.11
CA MET A 109 6.97 13.09 1.44
C MET A 109 5.50 13.48 1.67
N TYR A 110 5.31 14.67 2.22
CA TYR A 110 4.03 15.29 2.52
C TYR A 110 3.74 16.38 1.49
N VAL A 111 2.70 16.19 0.69
CA VAL A 111 2.32 17.14 -0.37
C VAL A 111 1.11 17.94 0.07
N LYS A 112 1.27 19.26 0.23
CA LYS A 112 0.16 20.14 0.64
C LYS A 112 -0.75 20.44 -0.55
N LEU A 113 -1.97 19.94 -0.47
CA LEU A 113 -3.02 20.11 -1.48
C LEU A 113 -3.65 21.50 -1.38
N HIS A 114 -4.41 21.90 -2.41
CA HIS A 114 -5.04 23.22 -2.50
C HIS A 114 -6.06 23.49 -1.38
N ASP A 115 -6.69 22.46 -0.83
CA ASP A 115 -7.65 22.59 0.28
C ASP A 115 -6.96 22.61 1.67
N GLY A 116 -5.63 22.53 1.69
CA GLY A 116 -4.82 22.63 2.90
C GLY A 116 -4.47 21.28 3.54
N ARG A 117 -5.13 20.19 3.15
CA ARG A 117 -4.75 18.82 3.56
C ARG A 117 -3.38 18.44 3.02
N GLU A 118 -2.69 17.56 3.76
CA GLU A 118 -1.44 16.94 3.31
C GLU A 118 -1.72 15.52 2.80
N LEU A 119 -1.20 15.20 1.61
CA LEU A 119 -1.10 13.84 1.13
C LEU A 119 0.19 13.25 1.69
N GLU A 120 0.09 12.24 2.56
CA GLU A 120 1.23 11.47 3.04
C GLU A 120 1.62 10.42 2.00
N THR A 121 2.91 10.35 1.69
CA THR A 121 3.47 9.40 0.71
C THR A 121 4.79 8.82 1.18
N LEU A 122 5.10 7.58 0.79
CA LEU A 122 6.39 6.94 0.96
C LEU A 122 7.28 7.20 -0.25
N ILE A 123 8.51 7.65 -0.06
CA ILE A 123 9.46 7.90 -1.13
C ILE A 123 10.05 6.57 -1.60
N VAL A 124 9.51 6.04 -2.69
CA VAL A 124 9.99 4.78 -3.29
C VAL A 124 11.08 5.01 -4.34
N ARG A 125 11.22 6.24 -4.85
CA ARG A 125 12.26 6.59 -5.81
C ARG A 125 12.67 8.05 -5.72
N ARG A 126 13.98 8.29 -5.83
CA ARG A 126 14.58 9.60 -6.08
C ARG A 126 15.50 9.52 -7.29
N ALA A 127 15.35 10.42 -8.25
CA ALA A 127 16.18 10.51 -9.45
C ALA A 127 16.58 11.96 -9.75
N LEU A 128 17.73 12.15 -10.41
CA LEU A 128 18.07 13.42 -11.05
C LEU A 128 17.11 13.63 -12.25
N GLY A 129 16.55 14.82 -12.45
CA GLY A 129 15.61 15.06 -13.56
C GLY A 129 15.37 16.50 -13.95
#